data_AF-A0A947TFG4-F1
#
_entry.id   AF-A0A947TFG4-F1
#
_cell.length_a   1.000
_cell.length_b   1.000
_cell.length_c   1.000
_cell.angle_alpha   90.00
_cell.angle_beta   90.00
_cell.angle_gamma   90.00
#
_symmetry.space_group_name_H-M   'P 1'
#
loop_
_entity.id
_entity.type
_entity.pdbx_description
1 polymer ?
#
loop_
_entity_poly.entity_id
_entity_poly.type
_entity_poly.pdbx_seq_one_letter_code
_entity_poly.pdbx_strand_id
1 'polypeptide(L)'
;MLRLFKGHINLSTKAYNIKTNSKIFEPLQEPAKDGKLRYNSQQRTEFYKFLLDSILCYNKKVSIGICRESREIYDNLNFKTQLCNCIA
;
A
#
# COMPACT_ATOMS: atom_id res chain seq x y z
N MET A 1 -3.39 4.24 3.17
CA MET A 1 -3.86 2.85 3.23
C MET A 1 -3.77 2.27 1.81
N LEU A 2 -2.78 1.44 1.47
CA LEU A 2 -2.58 0.93 0.10
C LEU A 2 -3.55 -0.20 -0.30
N ARG A 3 -4.58 -0.42 0.52
CA ARG A 3 -5.57 -1.48 0.39
C ARG A 3 -6.92 -0.93 0.81
N LEU A 4 -7.93 -1.06 -0.02
CA LEU A 4 -9.26 -0.54 0.28
C LEU A 4 -10.31 -1.61 0.04
N PHE A 5 -11.29 -1.71 0.93
CA PHE A 5 -12.52 -2.43 0.64
C PHE A 5 -13.43 -1.55 -0.21
N LYS A 6 -14.30 -2.17 -1.02
CA LYS A 6 -15.36 -1.45 -1.74
C LYS A 6 -16.19 -0.56 -0.80
N GLY A 7 -16.43 -1.01 0.44
CA GLY A 7 -17.10 -0.22 1.48
C GLY A 7 -16.35 1.08 1.83
N HIS A 8 -15.02 1.06 1.89
CA HIS A 8 -14.22 2.28 2.13
C HIS A 8 -14.33 3.27 0.98
N ILE A 9 -14.32 2.78 -0.27
CA ILE A 9 -14.52 3.63 -1.44
C ILE A 9 -15.89 4.30 -1.35
N ASN A 10 -16.95 3.51 -1.10
CA ASN A 10 -18.31 4.05 -0.97
C ASN A 10 -18.42 5.10 0.14
N LEU A 11 -17.79 4.86 1.30
CA LEU A 11 -17.80 5.78 2.42
C LEU A 11 -17.07 7.08 2.08
N SER A 12 -15.86 7.01 1.51
CA SER A 12 -15.09 8.18 1.09
C SER A 12 -15.80 8.97 -0.01
N THR A 13 -16.37 8.29 -1.00
CA THR A 13 -17.12 8.93 -2.09
C THR A 13 -18.30 9.74 -1.54
N LYS A 14 -19.03 9.21 -0.57
CA LYS A 14 -20.12 9.92 0.10
C LYS A 14 -19.61 11.07 0.96
N ALA A 15 -18.60 10.83 1.80
CA ALA A 15 -18.08 11.81 2.74
C ALA A 15 -17.46 13.04 2.04
N TYR A 16 -16.78 12.83 0.91
CA TYR A 16 -16.08 13.87 0.17
C TYR A 16 -16.79 14.30 -1.11
N ASN A 17 -18.04 13.86 -1.33
CA ASN A 17 -18.83 14.15 -2.54
C ASN A 17 -18.05 13.92 -3.85
N ILE A 18 -17.34 12.79 -3.92
CA ILE A 18 -16.51 12.45 -5.08
C ILE A 18 -17.43 12.04 -6.23
N LYS A 19 -17.24 12.64 -7.42
CA LYS A 19 -18.01 12.28 -8.62
C LYS A 19 -17.77 10.82 -9.01
N THR A 20 -18.80 10.17 -9.54
CA THR A 20 -18.74 8.78 -10.05
C THR A 20 -17.67 8.56 -11.13
N ASN A 21 -17.32 9.60 -11.89
CA ASN A 21 -16.27 9.54 -12.93
C ASN A 21 -14.89 10.01 -12.41
N SER A 22 -14.69 10.03 -11.09
CA SER A 22 -13.43 10.47 -10.51
C SER A 22 -12.35 9.43 -10.69
N LYS A 23 -11.21 9.85 -11.25
CA LYS A 23 -10.02 9.02 -11.45
C LYS A 23 -9.29 8.65 -10.17
N ILE A 24 -9.74 9.16 -9.02
CA ILE A 24 -9.06 8.99 -7.72
C ILE A 24 -8.90 7.51 -7.35
N PHE A 25 -9.86 6.66 -7.74
CA PHE A 25 -9.85 5.23 -7.43
C PHE A 25 -9.49 4.33 -8.63
N GLU A 26 -9.33 4.88 -9.84
CA GLU A 26 -8.94 4.13 -11.05
C GLU A 26 -7.68 3.26 -10.89
N PRO A 27 -6.64 3.69 -10.14
CA PRO A 27 -5.45 2.87 -9.97
C PRO A 27 -5.64 1.61 -9.11
N LEU A 28 -6.78 1.47 -8.43
CA LEU A 28 -7.08 0.30 -7.61
C LEU A 28 -7.52 -0.85 -8.52
N GLN A 29 -6.72 -1.91 -8.53
CA GLN A 29 -7.00 -3.12 -9.29
C GLN A 29 -8.05 -4.00 -8.59
N GLU A 30 -8.58 -4.95 -9.36
CA GLU A 30 -9.56 -5.96 -8.92
C GLU A 30 -9.18 -6.59 -7.57
N PRO A 31 -10.18 -7.03 -6.78
CA PRO A 31 -9.95 -7.52 -5.44
C PRO A 31 -8.99 -8.72 -5.47
N ALA A 32 -7.99 -8.73 -4.59
CA ALA A 32 -7.24 -9.96 -4.38
C ALA A 32 -8.11 -11.00 -3.67
N LYS A 33 -7.57 -12.20 -3.44
CA LYS A 33 -8.27 -13.31 -2.75
C LYS A 33 -8.91 -12.93 -1.40
N ASP A 34 -8.43 -11.87 -0.75
CA ASP A 34 -8.98 -11.35 0.51
C ASP A 34 -10.06 -10.27 0.34
N GLY A 35 -10.56 -10.05 -0.88
CA GLY A 35 -11.60 -9.08 -1.20
C GLY A 35 -11.16 -7.62 -1.15
N LYS A 36 -9.86 -7.34 -0.97
CA LYS A 36 -9.31 -5.98 -0.91
C LYS A 36 -8.76 -5.54 -2.25
N LEU A 37 -9.13 -4.33 -2.63
CA LEU A 37 -8.57 -3.63 -3.78
C LEU A 37 -7.19 -3.10 -3.42
N ARG A 38 -6.24 -3.18 -4.37
CA ARG A 38 -4.84 -2.78 -4.18
C ARG A 38 -4.39 -1.95 -5.37
N TYR A 39 -3.48 -1.01 -5.12
CA TYR A 39 -2.69 -0.43 -6.19
C TYR A 39 -1.80 -1.50 -6.84
N ASN A 40 -1.40 -1.29 -8.09
CA ASN A 40 -0.51 -2.24 -8.77
C ASN A 40 0.85 -2.35 -8.05
N SER A 41 1.63 -3.39 -8.36
CA SER A 41 2.90 -3.63 -7.65
C SER A 41 3.92 -2.50 -7.83
N GLN A 42 3.96 -1.88 -9.01
CA GLN A 42 4.83 -0.74 -9.29
C GLN A 42 4.50 0.46 -8.39
N GLN A 43 3.24 0.90 -8.35
CA GLN A 43 2.79 2.04 -7.56
C GLN A 43 2.99 1.81 -6.06
N ARG A 44 2.74 0.59 -5.57
CA ARG A 44 3.02 0.24 -4.18
C ARG A 44 4.51 0.33 -3.89
N THR A 45 5.36 -0.20 -4.77
CA THR A 45 6.82 -0.13 -4.64
C THR A 45 7.32 1.31 -4.61
N GLU A 46 6.87 2.15 -5.54
CA GLU A 46 7.23 3.58 -5.60
C GLU A 46 6.80 4.33 -4.34
N PHE A 47 5.57 4.10 -3.87
CA PHE A 47 5.08 4.69 -2.62
C PHE A 47 5.94 4.29 -1.42
N TYR A 48 6.27 3.01 -1.29
CA TYR A 48 7.11 2.55 -0.19
C TYR A 48 8.52 3.13 -0.27
N LYS A 49 9.14 3.20 -1.46
CA LYS A 49 10.44 3.86 -1.64
C LYS A 49 10.40 5.31 -1.17
N PHE A 50 9.43 6.09 -1.64
CA PHE A 50 9.24 7.47 -1.23
C PHE A 50 9.10 7.62 0.30
N LEU A 51 8.27 6.77 0.92
CA LEU A 51 8.07 6.79 2.37
C LEU A 51 9.35 6.43 3.14
N LEU A 52 10.07 5.39 2.70
CA LEU A 52 11.34 4.97 3.30
C LEU A 52 12.39 6.08 3.20
N ASP A 53 12.54 6.67 2.03
CA ASP A 53 13.48 7.77 1.79
C ASP A 53 13.15 8.97 2.69
N SER A 54 11.86 9.31 2.82
CA SER A 54 11.39 10.39 3.69
C SER A 54 11.73 10.15 5.16
N ILE A 55 11.52 8.93 5.66
CA ILE A 55 11.82 8.57 7.05
C ILE A 55 13.33 8.53 7.30
N LEU A 56 14.08 7.91 6.39
CA LEU A 56 15.54 7.74 6.52
C LEU A 56 16.30 9.05 6.33
N CYS A 57 15.73 10.01 5.61
CA CYS A 57 16.26 11.38 5.52
C CYS A 57 16.30 12.03 6.91
N TYR A 58 15.29 11.78 7.76
CA TYR A 58 15.23 12.30 9.11
C TYR A 58 16.08 11.49 10.11
N ASN A 59 15.98 10.16 10.06
CA ASN A 59 16.78 9.29 10.93
C ASN A 59 17.24 8.02 10.20
N LYS A 60 18.52 8.00 9.81
CA LYS A 60 19.14 6.88 9.10
C LYS A 60 19.23 5.57 9.89
N LYS A 61 19.09 5.61 11.22
CA LYS A 61 19.26 4.45 12.10
C LYS A 61 17.94 3.76 12.47
N VAL A 62 16.81 4.31 12.02
CA VAL A 62 15.50 3.71 12.32
C VAL A 62 15.33 2.41 11.52
N SER A 63 14.93 1.35 12.22
CA SER A 63 14.57 0.09 11.59
C SER A 63 13.12 0.18 11.11
N ILE A 64 12.90 0.02 9.80
CA ILE A 64 11.57 0.10 9.18
C ILE A 64 11.28 -1.23 8.53
N GLY A 65 10.17 -1.88 8.91
CA GLY A 65 9.69 -3.09 8.25
C GLY A 65 8.29 -2.91 7.67
N ILE A 66 8.09 -3.50 6.49
CA ILE A 66 6.77 -3.59 5.87
C ILE A 66 6.13 -4.91 6.30
N CYS A 67 4.84 -4.88 6.64
CA CYS A 67 4.12 -6.05 7.10
C CYS A 67 2.90 -6.36 6.24
N ARG A 68 2.56 -7.65 6.16
CA ARG A 68 1.41 -8.20 5.42
C ARG A 68 1.45 -7.85 3.93
N GLU A 69 2.61 -7.59 3.31
CA GLU A 69 2.72 -7.35 1.87
C GLU A 69 2.97 -8.62 1.03
N SER A 70 2.84 -8.50 -0.29
CA SER A 70 3.20 -9.59 -1.21
C SER A 70 4.72 -9.78 -1.31
N ARG A 71 5.17 -11.02 -1.51
CA ARG A 71 6.59 -11.37 -1.70
C ARG A 71 7.27 -10.51 -2.77
N GLU A 72 6.58 -10.31 -3.89
CA GLU A 72 7.00 -9.41 -4.97
C GLU A 72 7.43 -8.02 -4.49
N ILE A 73 6.69 -7.42 -3.55
CA ILE A 73 7.03 -6.10 -3.00
C ILE A 73 8.26 -6.17 -2.10
N TYR A 74 8.38 -7.23 -1.29
CA TYR A 74 9.57 -7.44 -0.46
C TYR A 74 10.84 -7.60 -1.30
N ASP A 75 10.75 -8.39 -2.38
CA ASP A 75 11.86 -8.64 -3.29
C ASP A 75 12.26 -7.33 -4.01
N ASN A 76 11.29 -6.55 -4.49
CA ASN A 76 11.53 -5.25 -5.14
C ASN A 76 12.15 -4.20 -4.21
N LEU A 77 11.86 -4.26 -2.91
CA LEU A 77 12.39 -3.33 -1.91
C LEU A 77 13.65 -3.87 -1.21
N ASN A 78 14.12 -5.06 -1.59
CA ASN A 78 15.29 -5.73 -1.02
C ASN A 78 15.20 -5.92 0.52
N PHE A 79 14.00 -6.10 1.05
CA PHE A 79 13.76 -6.44 2.45
C PHE A 79 14.05 -7.92 2.68
N LYS A 80 15.34 -8.30 2.67
CA LYS A 80 15.75 -9.71 2.70
C LYS A 80 15.54 -10.41 4.05
N THR A 81 15.34 -9.68 5.15
CA THR A 81 15.44 -10.28 6.50
C THR A 81 14.53 -9.68 7.58
N GLN A 82 13.60 -8.79 7.26
CA GLN A 82 12.66 -8.28 8.26
C GLN A 82 11.44 -9.18 8.37
N LEU A 83 11.57 -10.21 9.22
CA LEU A 83 10.47 -11.06 9.63
C LEU A 83 9.48 -10.21 10.46
N CYS A 84 8.34 -9.85 9.86
CA CYS A 84 7.22 -9.33 10.63
C CYS A 84 6.57 -10.48 11.40
N ASN A 85 6.33 -10.30 12.70
CA ASN A 85 5.62 -11.27 13.55
C ASN A 85 4.18 -11.60 13.09
N CYS A 86 3.66 -10.91 12.06
CA CYS A 86 2.34 -11.19 11.50
C CYS A 86 2.34 -12.19 10.34
N ILE A 87 3.47 -12.84 10.03
CA ILE A 87 3.60 -13.92 9.05
C ILE A 87 3.67 -15.29 9.77
N ALA A 88 3.07 -15.39 10.96
CA ALA A 88 2.85 -16.66 11.66
C ALA A 88 1.67 -17.43 11.04
#